data_AF-A0A8S3Z711-F1
#
_entry.id   AF-A0A8S3Z711-F1
#
_cell.length_a   1.000
_cell.length_b   1.000
_cell.length_c   1.000
_cell.angle_alpha   90.00
_cell.angle_beta   90.00
_cell.angle_gamma   90.00
#
_symmetry.space_group_name_H-M   'P 1'
#
loop_
_entity.id
_entity.type
_entity.pdbx_description
1 polymer ?
#
loop_
_entity_poly.entity_id
_entity_poly.type
_entity_poly.pdbx_seq_one_letter_code
_entity_poly.pdbx_strand_id
1 'polypeptide(L)'
;MEESDMKKGHRARHSGPKAEKKKAKNKHEQNLTARQRNPRAFAIQSVNKAAKAFRRTADIKTKKQHIPKVDRSPTEPPPIVVAIVGPPKVGKSTLLRCLVKNFTKQKLTNVQGPVTVVAGKNRRLTFIECNNDINCMIDIGKIADLALLMVDAKQGFEMEIFEFFNICQATGFPRCMGVLNHLDLYKDGKAVRKRKKQLKNRFEIELYKGARLFYLSMLVNGEYLANEVHNLCRFISVMKMIPLIWRASHPYVLADRMEDITNPENIRQNPKCDRTVSLYGYMRGTHMKSKSMVHIAGCGDYAIKDMTFLPDPCPTPQMEKRRSLNKRERVIYAPMSGVGGIVYDKDAVYIDMGTQKAEEDKPSELVAALMESLKPVDEKMRESQISIFKGGPAISGSDFERKRHIEKNESDDDEDDEEEDRDSGMEAESSEDEDSDDNKEDIEDDSE
;
A
#
# COMPACT_ATOMS: atom_id res chain seq x y z
N MET A 1 78.71 -79.56 49.25
CA MET A 1 79.58 -78.58 48.55
C MET A 1 79.26 -78.73 47.08
N GLU A 2 78.68 -77.78 46.36
CA GLU A 2 78.24 -76.40 46.59
C GLU A 2 76.91 -76.24 45.80
N GLU A 3 75.90 -75.59 46.38
CA GLU A 3 74.67 -75.24 45.64
C GLU A 3 74.98 -74.08 44.69
N SER A 4 74.84 -74.31 43.38
CA SER A 4 74.94 -73.25 42.37
C SER A 4 73.71 -72.35 42.41
N ASP A 5 73.93 -71.11 42.84
CA ASP A 5 72.93 -70.06 43.01
C ASP A 5 72.31 -69.63 41.66
N MET A 6 71.21 -70.27 41.24
CA MET A 6 70.47 -69.92 40.02
C MET A 6 69.62 -68.66 40.24
N LYS A 7 70.17 -67.49 39.92
CA LYS A 7 69.44 -66.22 39.92
C LYS A 7 68.29 -66.25 38.89
N LYS A 8 67.04 -66.07 39.35
CA LYS A 8 65.85 -65.91 38.49
C LYS A 8 66.03 -64.73 37.53
N GLY A 9 65.95 -65.00 36.23
CA GLY A 9 65.94 -63.95 35.20
C GLY A 9 64.71 -63.04 35.30
N HIS A 10 64.92 -61.73 35.26
CA HIS A 10 63.82 -60.77 35.26
C HIS A 10 62.99 -60.85 33.98
N ARG A 11 61.65 -60.82 34.11
CA ARG A 11 60.73 -60.72 32.97
C ARG A 11 60.97 -59.43 32.19
N ALA A 12 61.12 -59.54 30.86
CA ALA A 12 61.19 -58.40 29.97
C ALA A 12 59.91 -57.56 30.06
N ARG A 13 60.05 -56.23 30.13
CA ARG A 13 58.91 -55.30 30.21
C ARG A 13 58.09 -55.39 28.92
N HIS A 14 56.92 -56.03 28.98
CA HIS A 14 55.94 -55.95 27.91
C HIS A 14 55.48 -54.49 27.76
N SER A 15 55.74 -53.92 26.59
CA SER A 15 55.30 -52.60 26.21
C SER A 15 53.77 -52.62 26.04
N GLY A 16 53.03 -52.39 27.12
CA GLY A 16 51.57 -52.42 27.10
C GLY A 16 50.93 -51.31 26.23
N PRO A 17 49.59 -51.15 26.28
CA PRO A 17 48.81 -50.20 25.46
C PRO A 17 49.28 -48.73 25.51
N LYS A 18 50.07 -48.37 26.53
CA LYS A 18 50.71 -47.06 26.68
C LYS A 18 51.85 -46.82 25.68
N ALA A 19 52.58 -47.87 25.29
CA ALA A 19 53.66 -47.77 24.31
C ALA A 19 53.12 -47.62 22.88
N GLU A 20 52.03 -48.33 22.56
CA GLU A 20 51.30 -48.18 21.30
C GLU A 20 50.71 -46.77 21.16
N LYS A 21 50.13 -46.22 22.24
CA LYS A 21 49.70 -44.81 22.30
C LYS A 21 50.85 -43.81 22.08
N LYS A 22 52.08 -44.13 22.49
CA LYS A 22 53.27 -43.29 22.23
C LYS A 22 53.72 -43.39 20.77
N LYS A 23 53.72 -44.59 20.17
CA LYS A 23 54.04 -44.77 18.74
C LYS A 23 53.02 -44.07 17.83
N ALA A 24 51.73 -44.12 18.17
CA ALA A 24 50.68 -43.44 17.42
C ALA A 24 50.79 -41.90 17.47
N LYS A 25 51.28 -41.32 18.57
CA LYS A 25 51.51 -39.86 18.68
C LYS A 25 52.65 -39.34 17.81
N ASN A 26 53.60 -40.20 17.43
CA ASN A 26 54.79 -39.81 16.66
C ASN A 26 54.60 -39.95 15.14
N LYS A 27 53.45 -40.46 14.66
CA LYS A 27 53.13 -40.43 13.23
C LYS A 27 52.74 -39.00 12.84
N HIS A 28 53.63 -38.33 12.12
CA HIS A 28 53.43 -36.97 11.63
C HIS A 28 52.72 -37.00 10.28
N GLU A 29 51.40 -37.14 10.26
CA GLU A 29 50.61 -37.04 9.03
C GLU A 29 50.49 -35.56 8.63
N GLN A 30 51.20 -35.17 7.57
CA GLN A 30 51.31 -33.77 7.11
C GLN A 30 50.01 -33.21 6.51
N ASN A 31 49.02 -34.06 6.21
CA ASN A 31 47.73 -33.66 5.62
C ASN A 31 46.63 -33.36 6.66
N LEU A 32 46.92 -33.41 7.96
CA LEU A 32 45.93 -33.16 9.02
C LEU A 32 45.98 -31.71 9.52
N THR A 33 44.80 -31.11 9.72
CA THR A 33 44.70 -29.78 10.34
C THR A 33 45.19 -29.78 11.79
N ALA A 34 45.67 -28.64 12.31
CA ALA A 34 46.20 -28.50 13.67
C ALA A 34 45.24 -29.04 14.76
N ARG A 35 43.92 -28.93 14.53
CA ARG A 35 42.86 -29.47 15.39
C ARG A 35 42.77 -30.99 15.39
N GLN A 36 43.01 -31.62 14.23
CA GLN A 36 43.06 -33.08 14.09
C GLN A 36 44.37 -33.64 14.67
N ARG A 37 45.47 -32.89 14.56
CA ARG A 37 46.78 -33.26 15.11
C ARG A 37 46.83 -33.24 16.64
N ASN A 38 46.11 -32.33 17.31
CA ASN A 38 46.03 -32.29 18.77
C ASN A 38 44.61 -31.97 19.29
N PRO A 39 43.69 -32.93 19.31
CA PRO A 39 42.30 -32.71 19.74
C PRO A 39 42.18 -32.26 21.20
N ARG A 40 43.17 -32.59 22.04
CA ARG A 40 43.19 -32.24 23.47
C ARG A 40 43.52 -30.77 23.72
N ALA A 41 44.35 -30.14 22.88
CA ALA A 41 44.64 -28.72 22.98
C ALA A 41 43.45 -27.84 22.58
N PHE A 42 42.56 -28.36 21.74
CA PHE A 42 41.31 -27.70 21.33
C PHE A 42 40.08 -28.18 22.12
N ALA A 43 40.30 -28.74 23.32
CA ALA A 43 39.22 -29.12 24.21
C ALA A 43 38.51 -27.88 24.76
N ILE A 44 37.19 -28.00 24.93
CA ILE A 44 36.37 -26.88 25.42
C ILE A 44 36.59 -26.75 26.93
N GLN A 45 36.84 -25.53 27.41
CA GLN A 45 37.08 -25.23 28.83
C GLN A 45 35.90 -25.61 29.75
N SER A 46 34.65 -25.45 29.27
CA SER A 46 33.45 -25.80 30.03
C SER A 46 32.47 -26.60 29.19
N VAL A 47 32.38 -27.90 29.48
CA VAL A 47 31.48 -28.83 28.79
C VAL A 47 30.01 -28.46 29.03
N ASN A 48 29.64 -28.11 30.27
CA ASN A 48 28.25 -27.78 30.61
C ASN A 48 27.76 -26.48 29.95
N LYS A 49 28.60 -25.44 29.91
CA LYS A 49 28.26 -24.17 29.24
C LYS A 49 28.13 -24.36 27.73
N ALA A 50 29.06 -25.11 27.14
CA ALA A 50 29.02 -25.42 25.71
C ALA A 50 27.81 -26.29 25.34
N ALA A 51 27.47 -27.29 26.15
CA ALA A 51 26.27 -28.10 25.94
C ALA A 51 24.98 -27.26 25.99
N LYS A 52 24.85 -26.34 26.96
CA LYS A 52 23.72 -25.41 27.04
C LYS A 52 23.64 -24.48 25.82
N ALA A 53 24.78 -23.91 25.40
CA ALA A 53 24.84 -23.04 24.23
C ALA A 53 24.49 -23.81 22.96
N PHE A 54 25.04 -25.00 22.77
CA PHE A 54 24.76 -25.86 21.63
C PHE A 54 23.27 -26.23 21.55
N ARG A 55 22.66 -26.65 22.67
CA ARG A 55 21.21 -26.94 22.73
C ARG A 55 20.38 -25.72 22.36
N ARG A 56 20.66 -24.55 22.95
CA ARG A 56 19.94 -23.30 22.62
C ARG A 56 20.09 -22.93 21.14
N THR A 57 21.30 -23.05 20.57
CA THR A 57 21.54 -22.75 19.16
C THR A 57 20.82 -23.75 18.25
N ALA A 58 20.81 -25.03 18.61
CA ALA A 58 20.04 -26.05 17.89
C ALA A 58 18.55 -25.73 17.94
N ASP A 59 17.99 -25.42 19.11
CA ASP A 59 16.57 -25.04 19.26
C ASP A 59 16.21 -23.81 18.43
N ILE A 60 17.08 -22.79 18.39
CA ILE A 60 16.87 -21.59 17.57
C ILE A 60 16.92 -21.94 16.08
N LYS A 61 17.85 -22.79 15.66
CA LYS A 61 17.95 -23.24 14.26
C LYS A 61 16.71 -24.02 13.85
N THR A 62 16.27 -24.96 14.67
CA THR A 62 15.04 -25.75 14.44
C THR A 62 13.81 -24.85 14.37
N LYS A 63 13.69 -23.84 15.25
CA LYS A 63 12.58 -22.87 15.20
C LYS A 63 12.57 -21.98 13.94
N LYS A 64 13.74 -21.76 13.31
CA LYS A 64 13.86 -20.99 12.07
C LYS A 64 13.56 -21.82 10.82
N GLN A 65 13.57 -23.15 10.93
CA GLN A 65 13.25 -24.02 9.81
C GLN A 65 11.76 -23.91 9.52
N HIS A 66 11.46 -23.50 8.29
CA HIS A 66 10.10 -23.40 7.75
C HIS A 66 10.05 -24.17 6.44
N ILE A 67 8.84 -24.60 6.06
CA ILE A 67 8.60 -25.21 4.76
C ILE A 67 8.98 -24.19 3.68
N PRO A 68 9.89 -24.51 2.75
CA PRO A 68 10.25 -23.61 1.67
C PRO A 68 9.03 -23.40 0.77
N LYS A 69 8.62 -22.14 0.62
CA LYS A 69 7.51 -21.74 -0.26
C LYS A 69 8.08 -20.91 -1.40
N VAL A 70 7.52 -21.09 -2.59
CA VAL A 70 7.86 -20.27 -3.75
C VAL A 70 7.21 -18.90 -3.58
N ASP A 71 8.02 -17.85 -3.58
CA ASP A 71 7.55 -16.48 -3.67
C ASP A 71 7.32 -16.14 -5.15
N ARG A 72 6.11 -15.71 -5.49
CA ARG A 72 5.71 -15.32 -6.85
C ARG A 72 5.43 -13.82 -6.97
N SER A 73 5.86 -13.02 -6.00
CA SER A 73 5.66 -11.57 -6.04
C SER A 73 6.45 -10.94 -7.21
N PRO A 74 5.83 -10.02 -7.97
CA PRO A 74 6.51 -9.29 -9.04
C PRO A 74 7.50 -8.25 -8.47
N THR A 75 8.39 -7.74 -9.32
CA THR A 75 9.37 -6.70 -8.96
C THR A 75 8.72 -5.46 -8.37
N GLU A 76 7.61 -5.00 -8.95
CA GLU A 76 6.75 -3.97 -8.40
C GLU A 76 5.54 -4.62 -7.72
N PRO A 77 5.54 -4.75 -6.38
CA PRO A 77 4.47 -5.45 -5.70
C PRO A 77 3.16 -4.65 -5.76
N PRO A 78 2.01 -5.33 -5.92
CA PRO A 78 0.72 -4.67 -5.79
C PRO A 78 0.51 -4.15 -4.36
N PRO A 79 -0.39 -3.16 -4.17
CA PRO A 79 -0.76 -2.69 -2.85
C PRO A 79 -1.28 -3.82 -1.95
N ILE A 80 -0.72 -3.91 -0.75
CA ILE A 80 -1.04 -4.93 0.26
C ILE A 80 -2.42 -4.65 0.84
N VAL A 81 -3.28 -5.66 0.90
CA VAL A 81 -4.65 -5.49 1.39
C VAL A 81 -4.67 -5.57 2.91
N VAL A 82 -5.08 -4.46 3.54
CA VAL A 82 -5.28 -4.32 4.98
C VAL A 82 -6.78 -4.22 5.27
N ALA A 83 -7.35 -5.29 5.80
CA ALA A 83 -8.75 -5.34 6.17
C ALA A 83 -8.96 -4.82 7.60
N ILE A 84 -9.96 -3.97 7.81
CA ILE A 84 -10.42 -3.53 9.12
C ILE A 84 -11.69 -4.29 9.45
N VAL A 85 -11.59 -5.20 10.41
CA VAL A 85 -12.67 -6.11 10.81
C VAL A 85 -12.98 -5.92 12.28
N GLY A 86 -14.25 -5.97 12.64
CA GLY A 86 -14.70 -5.86 14.01
C GLY A 86 -16.22 -5.75 14.07
N PRO A 87 -16.79 -5.77 15.28
CA PRO A 87 -18.22 -5.73 15.49
C PRO A 87 -18.84 -4.40 15.02
N PRO A 88 -20.18 -4.32 14.94
CA PRO A 88 -20.87 -3.06 14.67
C PRO A 88 -20.48 -1.99 15.71
N LYS A 89 -20.42 -0.72 15.27
CA LYS A 89 -20.21 0.45 16.14
C LYS A 89 -18.88 0.53 16.91
N VAL A 90 -17.89 -0.32 16.62
CA VAL A 90 -16.55 -0.28 17.27
C VAL A 90 -15.63 0.86 16.76
N GLY A 91 -16.04 1.60 15.72
CA GLY A 91 -15.26 2.71 15.13
C GLY A 91 -14.39 2.34 13.93
N LYS A 92 -14.78 1.33 13.13
CA LYS A 92 -14.07 0.89 11.91
C LYS A 92 -13.80 2.02 10.91
N SER A 93 -14.84 2.73 10.49
CA SER A 93 -14.69 3.86 9.57
C SER A 93 -13.85 4.99 10.18
N THR A 94 -13.97 5.24 11.48
CA THR A 94 -13.16 6.25 12.19
C THR A 94 -11.68 5.88 12.16
N LEU A 95 -11.35 4.60 12.37
CA LEU A 95 -9.97 4.12 12.30
C LEU A 95 -9.42 4.27 10.89
N LEU A 96 -10.22 3.92 9.87
CA LEU A 96 -9.84 4.07 8.46
C LEU A 96 -9.52 5.53 8.12
N ARG A 97 -10.40 6.48 8.49
CA ARG A 97 -10.13 7.92 8.31
C ARG A 97 -8.84 8.37 9.00
N CYS A 98 -8.61 7.92 10.24
CA CYS A 98 -7.41 8.30 11.00
C CYS A 98 -6.12 7.71 10.41
N LEU A 99 -6.15 6.47 9.95
CA LEU A 99 -5.02 5.81 9.30
C LEU A 99 -4.65 6.55 8.01
N VAL A 100 -5.64 6.80 7.15
CA VAL A 100 -5.44 7.52 5.89
C VAL A 100 -4.91 8.92 6.17
N LYS A 101 -5.53 9.67 7.08
CA LYS A 101 -5.06 11.01 7.48
C LYS A 101 -3.61 10.98 7.98
N ASN A 102 -3.19 9.94 8.70
CA ASN A 102 -1.81 9.87 9.15
C ASN A 102 -0.82 9.66 8.00
N PHE A 103 -1.16 8.82 7.01
CA PHE A 103 -0.32 8.54 5.84
C PHE A 103 -0.29 9.71 4.85
N THR A 104 -1.45 10.27 4.48
CA THR A 104 -1.58 11.22 3.37
C THR A 104 -1.68 12.68 3.83
N LYS A 105 -1.95 12.91 5.11
CA LYS A 105 -2.25 14.23 5.70
C LYS A 105 -3.53 14.88 5.15
N GLN A 106 -4.34 14.13 4.40
CA GLN A 106 -5.63 14.56 3.89
C GLN A 106 -6.76 13.92 4.72
N LYS A 107 -7.85 14.64 4.93
CA LYS A 107 -9.05 14.10 5.59
C LYS A 107 -9.95 13.47 4.53
N LEU A 108 -10.48 12.29 4.84
CA LEU A 108 -11.55 11.66 4.07
C LEU A 108 -12.89 12.00 4.72
N THR A 109 -13.84 12.50 3.94
CA THR A 109 -15.20 12.82 4.40
C THR A 109 -16.03 11.53 4.51
N ASN A 110 -16.20 10.85 3.38
CA ASN A 110 -16.92 9.59 3.26
C ASN A 110 -15.97 8.46 2.90
N VAL A 111 -16.11 7.35 3.62
CA VAL A 111 -15.32 6.13 3.40
C VAL A 111 -16.24 5.11 2.77
N GLN A 112 -16.02 4.83 1.50
CA GLN A 112 -16.70 3.77 0.76
C GLN A 112 -15.72 3.07 -0.18
N GLY A 113 -15.76 1.75 -0.17
CA GLY A 113 -14.86 0.93 -0.97
C GLY A 113 -13.41 0.91 -0.45
N PRO A 114 -12.48 0.35 -1.25
CA PRO A 114 -11.07 0.27 -0.90
C PRO A 114 -10.36 1.62 -1.09
N VAL A 115 -9.41 1.90 -0.19
CA VAL A 115 -8.59 3.12 -0.17
C VAL A 115 -7.13 2.75 -0.27
N THR A 116 -6.48 3.07 -1.40
CA THR A 116 -5.06 2.81 -1.62
C THR A 116 -4.21 4.02 -1.25
N VAL A 117 -3.16 3.81 -0.45
CA VAL A 117 -2.21 4.84 -0.02
C VAL A 117 -0.77 4.38 -0.16
N VAL A 118 0.12 5.33 -0.44
CA VAL A 118 1.57 5.10 -0.40
C VAL A 118 2.06 5.22 1.06
N ALA A 119 2.57 4.12 1.62
CA ALA A 119 2.98 4.04 3.04
C ALA A 119 4.49 4.09 3.25
N GLY A 120 5.26 3.73 2.23
CA GLY A 120 6.71 3.76 2.18
C GLY A 120 7.18 3.83 0.72
N LYS A 121 8.48 4.03 0.50
CA LYS A 121 9.03 4.10 -0.86
C LYS A 121 8.76 2.84 -1.68
N ASN A 122 8.89 1.68 -1.05
CA ASN A 122 8.68 0.38 -1.69
C ASN A 122 7.39 -0.29 -1.24
N ARG A 123 6.44 0.47 -0.65
CA ARG A 123 5.26 -0.14 -0.02
C ARG A 123 4.00 0.70 -0.14
N ARG A 124 2.97 0.09 -0.71
CA ARG A 124 1.61 0.61 -0.82
C ARG A 124 0.66 -0.27 -0.03
N LEU A 125 -0.39 0.34 0.50
CA LEU A 125 -1.40 -0.33 1.30
C LEU A 125 -2.78 0.01 0.72
N THR A 126 -3.63 -0.99 0.55
CA THR A 126 -5.06 -0.80 0.29
C THR A 126 -5.82 -1.13 1.55
N PHE A 127 -6.47 -0.15 2.14
CA PHE A 127 -7.36 -0.35 3.27
C PHE A 127 -8.76 -0.67 2.80
N ILE A 128 -9.39 -1.67 3.39
CA ILE A 128 -10.80 -2.01 3.16
C ILE A 128 -11.51 -2.17 4.49
N GLU A 129 -12.65 -1.51 4.64
CA GLU A 129 -13.56 -1.72 5.77
C GLU A 129 -14.45 -2.93 5.51
N CYS A 130 -14.54 -3.83 6.49
CA CYS A 130 -15.46 -4.97 6.44
C CYS A 130 -16.85 -4.57 6.93
N ASN A 131 -17.86 -4.86 6.12
CA ASN A 131 -19.25 -4.84 6.56
C ASN A 131 -19.50 -5.96 7.59
N ASN A 132 -20.60 -5.88 8.35
CA ASN A 132 -20.89 -6.87 9.40
C ASN A 132 -21.52 -8.17 8.86
N ASP A 133 -21.55 -8.37 7.54
CA ASP A 133 -22.11 -9.57 6.93
C ASP A 133 -21.07 -10.68 6.87
N ILE A 134 -21.49 -11.90 7.17
CA ILE A 134 -20.61 -13.07 7.13
C ILE A 134 -20.02 -13.31 5.74
N ASN A 135 -20.78 -13.03 4.67
CA ASN A 135 -20.31 -13.16 3.30
C ASN A 135 -19.13 -12.20 3.03
N CYS A 136 -19.27 -10.94 3.44
CA CYS A 136 -18.20 -9.95 3.35
C CYS A 136 -16.97 -10.38 4.16
N MET A 137 -17.17 -10.94 5.36
CA MET A 137 -16.08 -11.47 6.19
C MET A 137 -15.35 -12.64 5.53
N ILE A 138 -16.07 -13.54 4.85
CA ILE A 138 -15.50 -14.67 4.10
C ILE A 138 -14.64 -14.16 2.94
N ASP A 139 -15.16 -13.22 2.15
CA ASP A 139 -14.45 -12.72 0.99
C ASP A 139 -13.22 -11.89 1.40
N ILE A 140 -13.36 -11.06 2.43
CA ILE A 140 -12.26 -10.31 3.03
C ILE A 140 -11.21 -11.26 3.62
N GLY A 141 -11.62 -12.33 4.30
CA GLY A 141 -10.70 -13.34 4.84
C GLY A 141 -9.85 -14.00 3.75
N LYS A 142 -10.44 -14.29 2.58
CA LYS A 142 -9.72 -14.85 1.43
C LYS A 142 -8.67 -13.88 0.87
N ILE A 143 -8.98 -12.57 0.79
CA ILE A 143 -8.11 -11.58 0.14
C ILE A 143 -7.10 -10.88 1.07
N ALA A 144 -7.40 -10.71 2.36
CA ALA A 144 -6.67 -9.79 3.23
C ALA A 144 -5.28 -10.30 3.64
N ASP A 145 -4.22 -9.54 3.37
CA ASP A 145 -2.86 -9.88 3.81
C ASP A 145 -2.62 -9.58 5.29
N LEU A 146 -3.24 -8.49 5.75
CA LEU A 146 -3.29 -8.08 7.14
C LEU A 146 -4.73 -7.80 7.56
N ALA A 147 -5.14 -8.38 8.69
CA ALA A 147 -6.39 -8.05 9.36
C ALA A 147 -6.11 -7.22 10.61
N LEU A 148 -6.69 -6.02 10.65
CA LEU A 148 -6.79 -5.16 11.83
C LEU A 148 -8.11 -5.49 12.53
N LEU A 149 -8.01 -6.14 13.68
CA LEU A 149 -9.14 -6.63 14.44
C LEU A 149 -9.49 -5.61 15.51
N MET A 150 -10.57 -4.87 15.30
CA MET A 150 -11.07 -3.92 16.27
C MET A 150 -11.90 -4.62 17.33
N VAL A 151 -11.57 -4.36 18.59
CA VAL A 151 -12.24 -4.92 19.77
C VAL A 151 -12.69 -3.75 20.64
N ASP A 152 -13.92 -3.79 21.13
CA ASP A 152 -14.41 -2.86 22.15
C ASP A 152 -13.88 -3.29 23.53
N ALA A 153 -13.25 -2.39 24.28
CA ALA A 153 -12.78 -2.70 25.63
C ALA A 153 -13.91 -2.98 26.62
N LYS A 154 -15.05 -2.30 26.48
CA LYS A 154 -16.19 -2.45 27.40
C LYS A 154 -16.88 -3.78 27.18
N GLN A 155 -17.29 -4.07 25.95
CA GLN A 155 -17.97 -5.32 25.59
C GLN A 155 -17.00 -6.51 25.58
N GLY A 156 -15.80 -6.32 25.04
CA GLY A 156 -14.80 -7.36 24.86
C GLY A 156 -14.92 -8.03 23.50
N PHE A 157 -14.69 -9.34 23.47
CA PHE A 157 -14.79 -10.11 22.23
C PHE A 157 -16.24 -10.46 21.94
N GLU A 158 -16.74 -9.94 20.82
CA GLU A 158 -18.07 -10.26 20.27
C GLU A 158 -17.98 -11.47 19.31
N MET A 159 -19.14 -12.05 18.97
CA MET A 159 -19.20 -13.29 18.19
C MET A 159 -18.63 -13.11 16.77
N GLU A 160 -18.82 -11.94 16.18
CA GLU A 160 -18.34 -11.56 14.83
C GLU A 160 -16.82 -11.69 14.70
N ILE A 161 -16.07 -11.38 15.77
CA ILE A 161 -14.61 -11.54 15.77
C ILE A 161 -14.23 -13.02 15.75
N PHE A 162 -14.95 -13.86 16.49
CA PHE A 162 -14.72 -15.30 16.52
C PHE A 162 -15.15 -15.98 15.20
N GLU A 163 -16.24 -15.53 14.60
CA GLU A 163 -16.65 -15.97 13.26
C GLU A 163 -15.55 -15.67 12.24
N PHE A 164 -15.02 -14.44 12.24
CA PHE A 164 -13.91 -14.07 11.36
C PHE A 164 -12.65 -14.91 11.62
N PHE A 165 -12.34 -15.24 12.88
CA PHE A 165 -11.23 -16.15 13.19
C PHE A 165 -11.41 -17.54 12.62
N ASN A 166 -12.60 -18.12 12.78
CA ASN A 166 -12.89 -19.45 12.25
C ASN A 166 -12.82 -19.47 10.72
N ILE A 167 -13.32 -18.42 10.07
CA ILE A 167 -13.18 -18.23 8.62
C ILE A 167 -11.70 -18.15 8.20
N CYS A 168 -10.89 -17.37 8.91
CA CYS A 168 -9.46 -17.24 8.65
C CYS A 168 -8.70 -18.56 8.89
N GLN A 169 -9.10 -19.35 9.88
CA GLN A 169 -8.49 -20.67 10.11
C GLN A 169 -8.78 -21.63 8.96
N ALA A 170 -9.98 -21.59 8.37
CA ALA A 170 -10.35 -22.43 7.24
C ALA A 170 -9.71 -21.97 5.91
N THR A 171 -9.70 -20.66 5.65
CA THR A 171 -9.20 -20.08 4.38
C THR A 171 -7.68 -19.90 4.33
N GLY A 172 -7.04 -19.84 5.50
CA GLY A 172 -5.62 -19.56 5.65
C GLY A 172 -5.40 -18.27 6.43
N PHE A 173 -4.75 -18.40 7.59
CA PHE A 173 -4.71 -17.34 8.57
C PHE A 173 -3.83 -16.16 8.11
N PRO A 174 -4.39 -14.95 7.88
CA PRO A 174 -3.60 -13.78 7.51
C PRO A 174 -2.80 -13.26 8.71
N ARG A 175 -1.94 -12.27 8.49
CA ARG A 175 -1.33 -11.59 9.64
C ARG A 175 -2.41 -10.79 10.35
N CYS A 176 -2.53 -10.95 11.66
CA CYS A 176 -3.54 -10.26 12.44
C CYS A 176 -2.88 -9.33 13.48
N MET A 177 -3.43 -8.13 13.64
CA MET A 177 -3.13 -7.21 14.72
C MET A 177 -4.44 -6.81 15.42
N GLY A 178 -4.41 -6.75 16.75
CA GLY A 178 -5.57 -6.29 17.51
C GLY A 178 -5.49 -4.79 17.73
N VAL A 179 -6.64 -4.11 17.67
CA VAL A 179 -6.81 -2.72 18.05
C VAL A 179 -7.92 -2.65 19.08
N LEU A 180 -7.58 -2.26 20.30
CA LEU A 180 -8.53 -2.11 21.38
C LEU A 180 -9.02 -0.66 21.43
N ASN A 181 -10.32 -0.45 21.27
CA ASN A 181 -10.97 0.86 21.34
C ASN A 181 -11.83 1.00 22.62
N HIS A 182 -12.38 2.19 22.86
CA HIS A 182 -13.32 2.51 23.93
C HIS A 182 -12.76 2.32 25.35
N LEU A 183 -11.48 2.67 25.51
CA LEU A 183 -10.80 2.67 26.81
C LEU A 183 -11.20 3.88 27.67
N ASP A 184 -11.73 4.92 27.03
CA ASP A 184 -12.33 6.13 27.61
C ASP A 184 -13.56 5.86 28.49
N LEU A 185 -14.30 4.79 28.20
CA LEU A 185 -15.47 4.38 29.00
C LEU A 185 -15.12 3.97 30.44
N TYR A 186 -13.84 3.71 30.72
CA TYR A 186 -13.36 3.38 32.06
C TYR A 186 -12.80 4.63 32.75
N LYS A 187 -13.44 5.03 33.87
CA LYS A 187 -12.97 6.14 34.71
C LYS A 187 -11.70 5.80 35.50
N ASP A 188 -11.56 4.53 35.91
CA ASP A 188 -10.45 4.09 36.77
C ASP A 188 -9.27 3.51 35.98
N GLY A 189 -8.09 4.11 36.15
CA GLY A 189 -6.86 3.61 35.52
C GLY A 189 -6.45 2.19 35.93
N LYS A 190 -6.78 1.77 37.17
CA LYS A 190 -6.54 0.39 37.64
C LYS A 190 -7.45 -0.61 36.89
N ALA A 191 -8.72 -0.26 36.69
CA ALA A 191 -9.67 -1.08 35.94
C ALA A 191 -9.23 -1.22 34.48
N VAL A 192 -8.80 -0.13 33.84
CA VAL A 192 -8.23 -0.14 32.48
C VAL A 192 -7.05 -1.11 32.37
N ARG A 193 -6.08 -1.06 33.30
CA ARG A 193 -4.92 -1.96 33.28
C ARG A 193 -5.33 -3.43 33.43
N LYS A 194 -6.25 -3.73 34.34
CA LYS A 194 -6.79 -5.09 34.53
C LYS A 194 -7.48 -5.59 33.26
N ARG A 195 -8.31 -4.74 32.64
CA ARG A 195 -9.03 -5.08 31.41
C ARG A 195 -8.10 -5.28 30.21
N LYS A 196 -7.12 -4.39 30.01
CA LYS A 196 -6.08 -4.53 28.99
C LYS A 196 -5.34 -5.85 29.12
N LYS A 197 -4.99 -6.26 30.35
CA LYS A 197 -4.32 -7.55 30.62
C LYS A 197 -5.25 -8.73 30.31
N GLN A 198 -6.51 -8.68 30.72
CA GLN A 198 -7.49 -9.74 30.45
C GLN A 198 -7.71 -9.94 28.95
N LEU A 199 -7.95 -8.85 28.21
CA LEU A 199 -8.20 -8.91 26.76
C LEU A 199 -6.95 -9.30 25.99
N LYS A 200 -5.76 -8.84 26.40
CA LYS A 200 -4.50 -9.29 25.82
C LYS A 200 -4.29 -10.79 26.00
N ASN A 201 -4.50 -11.31 27.22
CA ASN A 201 -4.38 -12.74 27.48
C ASN A 201 -5.35 -13.55 26.63
N ARG A 202 -6.61 -13.09 26.49
CA ARG A 202 -7.61 -13.75 25.65
C ARG A 202 -7.22 -13.70 24.17
N PHE A 203 -6.75 -12.55 23.67
CA PHE A 203 -6.27 -12.37 22.30
C PHE A 203 -5.09 -13.31 21.98
N GLU A 204 -4.14 -13.47 22.91
CA GLU A 204 -3.00 -14.37 22.74
C GLU A 204 -3.39 -15.86 22.73
N ILE A 205 -4.45 -16.23 23.46
CA ILE A 205 -4.99 -17.60 23.45
C ILE A 205 -5.66 -17.90 22.11
N GLU A 206 -6.42 -16.95 21.58
CA GLU A 206 -7.23 -17.15 20.37
C GLU A 206 -6.40 -17.11 19.07
N LEU A 207 -5.37 -16.27 19.02
CA LEU A 207 -4.53 -16.08 17.84
C LEU A 207 -3.23 -16.89 17.90
N TYR A 208 -2.26 -16.33 18.61
CA TYR A 208 -0.96 -16.92 18.87
C TYR A 208 -0.31 -16.15 20.01
N LYS A 209 0.53 -16.85 20.77
CA LYS A 209 1.26 -16.25 21.90
C LYS A 209 2.12 -15.08 21.42
N GLY A 210 1.94 -13.92 22.05
CA GLY A 210 2.64 -12.69 21.68
C GLY A 210 2.05 -11.93 20.49
N ALA A 211 0.80 -12.19 20.12
CA ALA A 211 0.06 -11.35 19.19
C ALA A 211 0.03 -9.88 19.67
N ARG A 212 0.18 -8.95 18.73
CA ARG A 212 0.29 -7.51 19.03
C ARG A 212 -1.10 -6.91 19.17
N LEU A 213 -1.33 -6.26 20.32
CA LEU A 213 -2.55 -5.51 20.62
C LEU A 213 -2.18 -4.03 20.81
N PHE A 214 -2.81 -3.16 20.03
CA PHE A 214 -2.71 -1.72 20.13
C PHE A 214 -3.88 -1.17 20.95
N TYR A 215 -3.65 -0.01 21.57
CA TYR A 215 -4.63 0.63 22.44
C TYR A 215 -4.93 2.02 21.87
N LEU A 216 -6.20 2.28 21.57
CA LEU A 216 -6.70 3.60 21.23
C LEU A 216 -7.46 4.13 22.42
N SER A 217 -6.95 5.20 23.03
CA SER A 217 -7.40 5.63 24.35
C SER A 217 -8.68 6.44 24.27
N MET A 218 -8.67 7.54 23.54
CA MET A 218 -9.78 8.50 23.47
C MET A 218 -10.00 8.98 22.04
N LEU A 219 -11.23 9.41 21.76
CA LEU A 219 -11.53 10.21 20.56
C LEU A 219 -11.49 11.69 20.93
N VAL A 220 -10.76 12.47 20.14
CA VAL A 220 -10.68 13.94 20.22
C VAL A 220 -11.22 14.48 18.89
N ASN A 221 -12.29 15.28 18.94
CA ASN A 221 -12.93 15.87 17.75
C ASN A 221 -13.30 14.83 16.67
N GLY A 222 -13.77 13.65 17.09
CA GLY A 222 -14.14 12.56 16.18
C GLY A 222 -12.94 11.82 15.56
N GLU A 223 -11.72 12.09 15.99
CA GLU A 223 -10.49 11.43 15.54
C GLU A 223 -9.76 10.75 16.71
N TYR A 224 -9.00 9.70 16.43
CA TYR A 224 -8.11 9.09 17.42
C TYR A 224 -6.85 9.92 17.65
N LEU A 225 -6.20 9.72 18.80
CA LEU A 225 -4.93 10.38 19.11
C LEU A 225 -3.86 10.07 18.04
N ALA A 226 -3.30 11.13 17.45
CA ALA A 226 -2.34 11.03 16.36
C ALA A 226 -1.13 10.16 16.72
N ASN A 227 -0.64 10.22 17.96
CA ASN A 227 0.53 9.44 18.40
C ASN A 227 0.23 7.93 18.44
N GLU A 228 -0.97 7.55 18.89
CA GLU A 228 -1.38 6.15 18.98
C GLU A 228 -1.58 5.55 17.59
N VAL A 229 -2.24 6.31 16.71
CA VAL A 229 -2.42 5.95 15.29
C VAL A 229 -1.09 5.91 14.56
N HIS A 230 -0.18 6.85 14.82
CA HIS A 230 1.15 6.88 14.21
C HIS A 230 1.97 5.63 14.58
N ASN A 231 1.90 5.20 15.84
CA ASN A 231 2.52 3.96 16.28
C ASN A 231 1.93 2.76 15.54
N LEU A 232 0.60 2.64 15.44
CA LEU A 232 -0.05 1.59 14.67
C LEU A 232 0.41 1.60 13.20
N CYS A 233 0.39 2.75 12.53
CA CYS A 233 0.86 2.91 11.15
C CYS A 233 2.32 2.46 10.98
N ARG A 234 3.21 2.82 11.91
CA ARG A 234 4.61 2.39 11.89
C ARG A 234 4.72 0.87 11.88
N PHE A 235 3.90 0.17 12.66
CA PHE A 235 3.90 -1.28 12.69
C PHE A 235 3.34 -1.90 11.41
N ILE A 236 2.28 -1.33 10.83
CA ILE A 236 1.72 -1.76 9.56
C ILE A 236 2.77 -1.63 8.44
N SER A 237 3.48 -0.49 8.37
CA SER A 237 4.49 -0.21 7.34
C SER A 237 5.70 -1.14 7.38
N VAL A 238 6.05 -1.69 8.56
CA VAL A 238 7.24 -2.55 8.73
C VAL A 238 6.89 -4.05 8.68
N MET A 239 5.62 -4.42 8.82
CA MET A 239 5.24 -5.83 8.96
C MET A 239 5.51 -6.64 7.69
N LYS A 240 6.19 -7.78 7.79
CA LYS A 240 6.35 -8.72 6.67
C LYS A 240 5.13 -9.66 6.59
N MET A 241 4.53 -9.76 5.42
CA MET A 241 3.40 -10.66 5.17
C MET A 241 3.88 -12.08 4.90
N ILE A 242 3.02 -13.07 5.20
CA ILE A 242 3.28 -14.46 4.84
C ILE A 242 2.49 -14.74 3.56
N PRO A 243 3.14 -15.21 2.47
CA PRO A 243 2.41 -15.62 1.28
C PRO A 243 1.58 -16.88 1.58
N LEU A 244 0.27 -16.78 1.40
CA LEU A 244 -0.65 -17.92 1.43
C LEU A 244 -0.58 -18.68 0.11
N ILE A 245 -0.75 -20.01 0.17
CA ILE A 245 -0.63 -20.88 -1.01
C ILE A 245 -1.69 -20.51 -2.05
N TRP A 246 -2.94 -20.29 -1.63
CA TRP A 246 -4.03 -19.89 -2.54
C TRP A 246 -3.72 -18.59 -3.28
N ARG A 247 -3.30 -17.54 -2.56
CA ARG A 247 -2.97 -16.22 -3.13
C ARG A 247 -1.75 -16.25 -4.05
N ALA A 248 -0.77 -17.10 -3.75
CA ALA A 248 0.39 -17.27 -4.61
C ALA A 248 0.09 -18.12 -5.86
N SER A 249 -1.02 -18.87 -5.88
CA SER A 249 -1.36 -19.78 -6.99
C SER A 249 -2.41 -19.24 -7.94
N HIS A 250 -3.32 -18.38 -7.46
CA HIS A 250 -4.46 -17.89 -8.24
C HIS A 250 -4.37 -16.38 -8.48
N PRO A 251 -4.71 -15.90 -9.69
CA PRO A 251 -4.86 -14.48 -9.95
C PRO A 251 -6.18 -13.99 -9.34
N TYR A 252 -6.15 -12.82 -8.70
CA TYR A 252 -7.36 -12.17 -8.21
C TYR A 252 -7.22 -10.64 -8.27
N VAL A 253 -8.36 -9.97 -8.32
CA VAL A 253 -8.45 -8.50 -8.36
C VAL A 253 -9.43 -8.07 -7.28
N LEU A 254 -9.01 -7.13 -6.45
CA LEU A 254 -9.94 -6.33 -5.65
C LEU A 254 -10.31 -5.12 -6.50
N ALA A 255 -11.59 -5.00 -6.85
CA ALA A 255 -12.09 -3.90 -7.65
C ALA A 255 -12.11 -2.61 -6.80
N ASP A 256 -11.41 -1.59 -7.27
CA ASP A 256 -11.35 -0.26 -6.66
C ASP A 256 -12.45 0.65 -7.22
N ARG A 257 -12.74 0.55 -8.53
CA ARG A 257 -13.78 1.30 -9.24
C ARG A 257 -14.62 0.36 -10.10
N MET A 258 -15.92 0.61 -10.14
CA MET A 258 -16.88 -0.11 -10.97
C MET A 258 -17.62 0.89 -11.86
N GLU A 259 -17.74 0.59 -13.14
CA GLU A 259 -18.47 1.40 -14.11
C GLU A 259 -19.39 0.55 -14.96
N ASP A 260 -20.56 1.09 -15.28
CA ASP A 260 -21.50 0.49 -16.21
C ASP A 260 -21.31 1.13 -17.58
N ILE A 261 -20.96 0.33 -18.60
CA ILE A 261 -20.73 0.78 -19.99
C ILE A 261 -21.95 0.50 -20.87
N THR A 262 -23.04 0.02 -20.27
CA THR A 262 -24.25 -0.32 -21.03
C THR A 262 -24.85 0.92 -21.70
N ASN A 263 -25.25 0.79 -22.96
CA ASN A 263 -25.90 1.87 -23.69
C ASN A 263 -27.19 2.31 -22.96
N PRO A 264 -27.35 3.60 -22.61
CA PRO A 264 -28.54 4.12 -21.93
C PRO A 264 -29.85 3.79 -22.63
N GLU A 265 -29.85 3.71 -23.96
CA GLU A 265 -31.06 3.36 -24.74
C GLU A 265 -31.55 1.94 -24.45
N ASN A 266 -30.64 0.98 -24.28
CA ASN A 266 -31.00 -0.40 -23.92
C ASN A 266 -31.61 -0.45 -22.52
N ILE A 267 -31.11 0.37 -21.59
CA ILE A 267 -31.65 0.49 -20.23
C ILE A 267 -33.05 1.11 -20.26
N ARG A 268 -33.26 2.15 -21.10
CA ARG A 268 -34.56 2.79 -21.29
C ARG A 268 -35.59 1.81 -21.86
N GLN A 269 -35.21 1.02 -22.86
CA GLN A 269 -36.10 0.02 -23.46
C GLN A 269 -36.40 -1.12 -22.48
N ASN A 270 -35.38 -1.66 -21.81
CA ASN A 270 -35.49 -2.77 -20.89
C ASN A 270 -34.61 -2.54 -19.63
N PRO A 271 -35.20 -2.12 -18.49
CA PRO A 271 -34.44 -1.86 -17.27
C PRO A 271 -33.70 -3.08 -16.70
N LYS A 272 -34.16 -4.31 -17.01
CA LYS A 272 -33.59 -5.60 -16.58
C LYS A 272 -32.68 -6.26 -17.62
N CYS A 273 -32.21 -5.53 -18.63
CA CYS A 273 -31.28 -6.08 -19.61
C CYS A 273 -29.94 -6.47 -18.97
N ASP A 274 -29.21 -7.36 -19.64
CA ASP A 274 -27.85 -7.72 -19.27
C ASP A 274 -26.92 -6.52 -19.48
N ARG A 275 -26.16 -6.19 -18.44
CA ARG A 275 -25.29 -5.00 -18.41
C ARG A 275 -23.84 -5.38 -18.58
N THR A 276 -23.11 -4.55 -19.32
CA THR A 276 -21.66 -4.69 -19.48
C THR A 276 -20.97 -3.79 -18.46
N VAL A 277 -20.28 -4.40 -17.50
CA VAL A 277 -19.60 -3.69 -16.41
C VAL A 277 -18.09 -3.74 -16.61
N SER A 278 -17.43 -2.61 -16.41
CA SER A 278 -15.98 -2.52 -16.27
C SER A 278 -15.56 -2.44 -14.83
N LEU A 279 -14.60 -3.29 -14.46
CA LEU A 279 -14.02 -3.36 -13.12
C LEU A 279 -12.55 -2.95 -13.21
N TYR A 280 -12.18 -1.92 -12.46
CA TYR A 280 -10.80 -1.45 -12.36
C TYR A 280 -10.21 -1.86 -11.01
N GLY A 281 -8.96 -2.31 -11.00
CA GLY A 281 -8.25 -2.60 -9.76
C GLY A 281 -6.87 -3.19 -9.99
N TYR A 282 -6.12 -3.32 -8.92
CA TYR A 282 -4.78 -3.90 -8.97
C TYR A 282 -4.83 -5.43 -9.11
N MET A 283 -4.05 -5.94 -10.07
CA MET A 283 -3.77 -7.37 -10.21
C MET A 283 -2.98 -7.89 -9.00
N ARG A 284 -3.46 -8.96 -8.38
CA ARG A 284 -2.81 -9.61 -7.23
C ARG A 284 -2.67 -11.12 -7.46
N GLY A 285 -1.72 -11.72 -6.76
CA GLY A 285 -1.39 -13.14 -6.91
C GLY A 285 -0.55 -13.41 -8.15
N THR A 286 -1.05 -14.25 -9.05
CA THR A 286 -0.37 -14.56 -10.33
C THR A 286 -0.86 -13.68 -11.48
N HIS A 287 -0.26 -13.82 -12.66
CA HIS A 287 -0.75 -13.18 -13.87
C HIS A 287 -2.12 -13.74 -14.28
N MET A 288 -3.00 -12.89 -14.79
CA MET A 288 -4.29 -13.28 -15.37
C MET A 288 -4.15 -13.41 -16.88
N LYS A 289 -4.87 -14.37 -17.46
CA LYS A 289 -4.89 -14.58 -18.91
C LYS A 289 -6.09 -13.87 -19.51
N SER A 290 -5.93 -13.29 -20.70
CA SER A 290 -7.05 -12.74 -21.45
C SER A 290 -8.11 -13.83 -21.72
N LYS A 291 -9.39 -13.46 -21.67
CA LYS A 291 -10.54 -14.36 -21.92
C LYS A 291 -10.66 -15.55 -20.95
N SER A 292 -10.04 -15.50 -19.76
CA SER A 292 -10.28 -16.51 -18.74
C SER A 292 -11.66 -16.37 -18.10
N MET A 293 -12.17 -17.47 -17.53
CA MET A 293 -13.33 -17.43 -16.64
C MET A 293 -12.94 -16.81 -15.30
N VAL A 294 -13.80 -15.95 -14.76
CA VAL A 294 -13.64 -15.28 -13.48
C VAL A 294 -14.90 -15.46 -12.66
N HIS A 295 -14.73 -15.81 -11.39
CA HIS A 295 -15.82 -15.83 -10.42
C HIS A 295 -15.89 -14.47 -9.72
N ILE A 296 -17.01 -13.78 -9.84
CA ILE A 296 -17.30 -12.58 -9.05
C ILE A 296 -18.07 -13.03 -7.81
N ALA A 297 -17.48 -12.81 -6.64
CA ALA A 297 -18.08 -13.19 -5.36
C ALA A 297 -19.47 -12.55 -5.22
N GLY A 298 -20.50 -13.39 -5.05
CA GLY A 298 -21.89 -12.98 -4.91
C GLY A 298 -22.66 -12.77 -6.23
N CYS A 299 -22.00 -12.74 -7.38
CA CYS A 299 -22.67 -12.57 -8.68
C CYS A 299 -22.64 -13.85 -9.54
N GLY A 300 -21.54 -14.60 -9.51
CA GLY A 300 -21.41 -15.85 -10.27
C GLY A 300 -20.18 -15.89 -11.19
N ASP A 301 -20.18 -16.82 -12.13
CA ASP A 301 -19.08 -17.05 -13.08
C ASP A 301 -19.30 -16.30 -14.39
N TYR A 302 -18.31 -15.53 -14.82
CA TYR A 302 -18.34 -14.73 -16.03
C TYR A 302 -17.07 -14.91 -16.85
N ALA A 303 -17.17 -14.78 -18.17
CA ALA A 303 -16.01 -14.74 -19.05
C ALA A 303 -15.52 -13.30 -19.23
N ILE A 304 -14.20 -13.09 -19.17
CA ILE A 304 -13.62 -11.77 -19.47
C ILE A 304 -13.82 -11.45 -20.96
N LYS A 305 -14.49 -10.34 -21.26
CA LYS A 305 -14.66 -9.83 -22.63
C LYS A 305 -13.38 -9.21 -23.17
N ASP A 306 -12.82 -8.25 -22.41
CA ASP A 306 -11.60 -7.55 -22.75
C ASP A 306 -10.80 -7.22 -21.47
N MET A 307 -9.48 -7.08 -21.60
CA MET A 307 -8.58 -6.74 -20.49
C MET A 307 -7.49 -5.79 -20.98
N THR A 308 -7.47 -4.59 -20.40
CA THR A 308 -6.50 -3.54 -20.73
C THR A 308 -5.65 -3.20 -19.51
N PHE A 309 -4.37 -2.90 -19.75
CA PHE A 309 -3.48 -2.40 -18.71
C PHE A 309 -3.57 -0.87 -18.67
N LEU A 310 -3.72 -0.31 -17.47
CA LEU A 310 -3.75 1.12 -17.23
C LEU A 310 -2.54 1.54 -16.42
N PRO A 311 -2.06 2.78 -16.61
CA PRO A 311 -1.01 3.33 -15.75
C PRO A 311 -1.47 3.38 -14.30
N ASP A 312 -0.53 3.13 -13.39
CA ASP A 312 -0.81 3.04 -11.96
C ASP A 312 -1.21 4.41 -11.39
N PRO A 313 -2.36 4.54 -10.71
CA PRO A 313 -2.79 5.81 -10.12
C PRO A 313 -2.00 6.19 -8.84
N CYS A 314 -1.30 5.24 -8.23
CA CYS A 314 -0.44 5.44 -7.07
C CYS A 314 0.94 4.80 -7.31
N PRO A 315 1.77 5.38 -8.18
CA PRO A 315 3.10 4.85 -8.45
C PRO A 315 3.95 4.90 -7.17
N THR A 316 4.72 3.84 -6.91
CA THR A 316 5.74 3.89 -5.86
C THR A 316 6.81 4.90 -6.24
N PRO A 317 7.17 5.85 -5.37
CA PRO A 317 8.23 6.81 -5.68
C PRO A 317 9.54 6.04 -5.91
N GLN A 318 10.16 6.28 -7.07
CA GLN A 318 11.44 5.66 -7.41
C GLN A 318 12.48 5.98 -6.34
N MET A 319 13.45 5.08 -6.17
CA MET A 319 14.43 5.06 -5.08
C MET A 319 15.35 6.28 -5.06
N GLU A 320 14.86 7.46 -4.71
CA GLU A 320 15.70 8.53 -4.19
C GLU A 320 16.36 8.02 -2.90
N LYS A 321 17.67 8.27 -2.72
CA LYS A 321 18.50 7.77 -1.61
C LYS A 321 18.00 8.13 -0.19
N ARG A 322 16.97 8.97 -0.06
CA ARG A 322 16.38 9.35 1.23
C ARG A 322 15.47 8.25 1.77
N ARG A 323 15.45 8.04 3.09
CA ARG A 323 14.56 7.03 3.73
C ARG A 323 13.14 7.54 3.97
N SER A 324 12.93 8.85 4.01
CA SER A 324 11.64 9.49 4.26
C SER A 324 10.84 9.70 2.97
N LEU A 325 9.51 9.67 3.11
CA LEU A 325 8.56 10.07 2.06
C LEU A 325 8.35 11.59 2.07
N ASN A 326 8.49 12.20 0.90
CA ASN A 326 8.15 13.60 0.67
C ASN A 326 6.62 13.81 0.69
N LYS A 327 6.17 15.07 0.81
CA LYS A 327 4.73 15.38 0.84
C LYS A 327 4.04 15.06 -0.49
N ARG A 328 4.73 15.30 -1.62
CA ARG A 328 4.22 15.02 -2.99
C ARG A 328 4.06 13.52 -3.25
N GLU A 329 4.91 12.69 -2.66
CA GLU A 329 4.89 11.23 -2.82
C GLU A 329 3.78 10.54 -2.02
N ARG A 330 3.10 11.28 -1.12
CA ARG A 330 2.00 10.75 -0.29
C ARG A 330 0.68 10.80 -1.06
N VAL A 331 0.61 10.01 -2.12
CA VAL A 331 -0.58 9.90 -2.98
C VAL A 331 -1.63 9.01 -2.31
N ILE A 332 -2.89 9.38 -2.52
CA ILE A 332 -4.08 8.60 -2.17
C ILE A 332 -4.86 8.29 -3.44
N TYR A 333 -5.34 7.06 -3.55
CA TYR A 333 -6.29 6.65 -4.59
C TYR A 333 -7.48 5.99 -3.93
N ALA A 334 -8.63 6.65 -4.02
CA ALA A 334 -9.88 6.17 -3.44
C ALA A 334 -11.06 6.67 -4.29
N PRO A 335 -11.32 6.03 -5.44
CA PRO A 335 -12.28 6.53 -6.43
C PRO A 335 -13.72 6.56 -5.92
N MET A 336 -14.10 5.65 -5.01
CA MET A 336 -15.44 5.61 -4.41
C MET A 336 -15.55 6.40 -3.09
N SER A 337 -14.43 6.88 -2.54
CA SER A 337 -14.41 7.63 -1.29
C SER A 337 -14.25 9.13 -1.56
N GLY A 338 -14.76 9.95 -0.65
CA GLY A 338 -14.69 11.41 -0.75
C GLY A 338 -13.29 11.96 -0.50
N VAL A 339 -12.43 11.98 -1.52
CA VAL A 339 -11.08 12.57 -1.43
C VAL A 339 -11.19 14.07 -1.72
N GLY A 340 -10.71 14.90 -0.78
CA GLY A 340 -10.69 16.36 -0.97
C GLY A 340 -12.08 17.02 -1.06
N GLY A 341 -13.11 16.36 -0.54
CA GLY A 341 -14.50 16.86 -0.59
C GLY A 341 -15.27 16.47 -1.85
N ILE A 342 -14.65 15.76 -2.80
CA ILE A 342 -15.30 15.31 -4.03
C ILE A 342 -15.72 13.84 -3.87
N VAL A 343 -17.02 13.55 -4.01
CA VAL A 343 -17.59 12.20 -4.01
C VAL A 343 -18.15 11.93 -5.39
N TYR A 344 -17.64 10.88 -6.03
CA TYR A 344 -18.16 10.39 -7.30
C TYR A 344 -19.30 9.41 -7.02
N ASP A 345 -20.48 9.72 -7.55
CA ASP A 345 -21.56 8.76 -7.76
C ASP A 345 -21.66 8.45 -9.26
N LYS A 346 -22.43 7.43 -9.64
CA LYS A 346 -22.45 6.89 -11.02
C LYS A 346 -22.61 7.96 -12.09
N ASP A 347 -23.55 8.88 -11.89
CA ASP A 347 -23.92 9.92 -12.86
C ASP A 347 -23.74 11.34 -12.32
N ALA A 348 -23.24 11.50 -11.08
CA ALA A 348 -23.16 12.79 -10.40
C ALA A 348 -21.89 12.93 -9.58
N VAL A 349 -21.36 14.14 -9.54
CA VAL A 349 -20.21 14.50 -8.70
C VAL A 349 -20.68 15.43 -7.60
N TYR A 350 -20.57 14.99 -6.36
CA TYR A 350 -20.91 15.79 -5.18
C TYR A 350 -19.65 16.47 -4.65
N ILE A 351 -19.64 17.79 -4.60
CA ILE A 351 -18.51 18.58 -4.10
C ILE A 351 -18.95 19.24 -2.79
N ASP A 352 -18.32 18.83 -1.69
CA ASP A 352 -18.46 19.48 -0.39
C ASP A 352 -17.46 20.63 -0.29
N MET A 353 -17.96 21.83 -0.61
CA MET A 353 -17.28 23.07 -0.29
C MET A 353 -17.49 23.29 1.21
N GLY A 354 -16.59 22.76 2.03
CA GLY A 354 -16.71 22.81 3.50
C GLY A 354 -17.06 24.22 4.00
N THR A 355 -17.62 24.31 5.22
CA THR A 355 -18.25 25.50 5.85
C THR A 355 -17.36 26.74 6.05
N GLN A 356 -16.70 27.22 5.00
CA GLN A 356 -16.28 28.59 4.86
C GLN A 356 -17.47 29.36 4.33
N LYS A 357 -18.24 29.91 5.27
CA LYS A 357 -19.20 30.99 5.07
C LYS A 357 -20.00 30.91 3.76
N ALA A 358 -21.15 30.26 3.83
CA ALA A 358 -22.34 30.78 3.14
C ALA A 358 -22.78 32.10 3.83
N GLU A 359 -21.86 33.07 3.95
CA GLU A 359 -22.29 34.45 3.85
C GLU A 359 -22.80 34.58 2.42
N GLU A 360 -23.93 35.26 2.28
CA GLU A 360 -24.68 35.47 1.06
C GLU A 360 -23.85 36.26 0.03
N ASP A 361 -22.76 35.67 -0.49
CA ASP A 361 -22.15 36.11 -1.72
C ASP A 361 -23.12 35.68 -2.82
N LYS A 362 -24.11 36.55 -3.06
CA LYS A 362 -24.83 36.59 -4.33
C LYS A 362 -23.78 36.34 -5.42
N PRO A 363 -23.99 35.37 -6.33
CA PRO A 363 -23.06 35.16 -7.43
C PRO A 363 -22.77 36.53 -8.01
N SER A 364 -21.48 36.90 -8.13
CA SER A 364 -21.08 38.18 -8.71
C SER A 364 -21.96 38.40 -9.94
N GLU A 365 -22.63 39.54 -10.06
CA GLU A 365 -23.72 39.79 -11.02
C GLU A 365 -23.38 39.31 -12.45
N LEU A 366 -22.09 39.36 -12.79
CA LEU A 366 -21.50 38.77 -13.99
C LEU A 366 -21.77 37.26 -14.16
N VAL A 367 -21.51 36.43 -13.14
CA VAL A 367 -21.72 34.97 -13.19
C VAL A 367 -23.20 34.63 -13.32
N ALA A 368 -24.08 35.37 -12.63
CA ALA A 368 -25.53 35.22 -12.79
C ALA A 368 -25.97 35.56 -14.24
N ALA A 369 -25.50 36.69 -14.77
CA ALA A 369 -25.79 37.11 -16.13
C ALA A 369 -25.23 36.14 -17.21
N LEU A 370 -24.10 35.48 -16.92
CA LEU A 370 -23.52 34.44 -17.77
C LEU A 370 -24.32 33.13 -17.68
N MET A 371 -24.74 32.71 -16.48
CA MET A 371 -25.57 31.50 -16.31
C MET A 371 -26.96 31.64 -16.95
N GLU A 372 -27.56 32.83 -16.90
CA GLU A 372 -28.86 33.10 -17.52
C GLU A 372 -28.76 33.30 -19.04
N SER A 373 -27.56 33.53 -19.58
CA SER A 373 -27.37 33.71 -21.00
C SER A 373 -27.47 32.39 -21.78
N LEU A 374 -28.64 32.17 -22.39
CA LEU A 374 -28.89 31.03 -23.29
C LEU A 374 -28.35 31.24 -24.72
N LYS A 375 -27.99 32.48 -25.07
CA LYS A 375 -27.36 32.80 -26.35
C LYS A 375 -25.83 32.74 -26.26
N PRO A 376 -25.15 32.16 -27.26
CA PRO A 376 -23.70 32.21 -27.32
C PRO A 376 -23.20 33.65 -27.34
N VAL A 377 -22.04 33.89 -26.71
CA VAL A 377 -21.43 35.22 -26.60
C VAL A 377 -21.19 35.84 -27.97
N ASP A 378 -20.86 35.04 -28.98
CA ASP A 378 -20.63 35.49 -30.36
C ASP A 378 -21.91 36.10 -30.98
N GLU A 379 -23.07 35.48 -30.78
CA GLU A 379 -24.35 36.03 -31.25
C GLU A 379 -24.70 37.34 -30.53
N LYS A 380 -24.44 37.43 -29.21
CA LYS A 380 -24.58 38.68 -28.47
C LYS A 380 -23.63 39.78 -28.94
N MET A 381 -22.40 39.42 -29.33
CA MET A 381 -21.40 40.36 -29.82
C MET A 381 -21.76 40.87 -31.23
N ARG A 382 -22.38 40.03 -32.07
CA ARG A 382 -22.93 40.43 -33.36
C ARG A 382 -24.14 41.36 -33.25
N GLU A 383 -25.02 41.10 -32.28
CA GLU A 383 -26.18 41.94 -31.96
C GLU A 383 -25.79 43.26 -31.27
N SER A 384 -24.62 43.31 -30.61
CA SER A 384 -24.14 44.52 -29.93
C SER A 384 -23.77 45.61 -30.93
N GLN A 385 -24.33 46.80 -30.75
CA GLN A 385 -24.06 47.98 -31.58
C GLN A 385 -23.19 48.97 -30.81
N ILE A 386 -22.07 49.39 -31.40
CA ILE A 386 -21.15 50.35 -30.78
C ILE A 386 -21.26 51.69 -31.53
N SER A 387 -21.45 52.78 -30.79
CA SER A 387 -21.41 54.15 -31.33
C SER A 387 -20.10 54.82 -30.93
N ILE A 388 -19.26 55.18 -31.90
CA ILE A 388 -17.93 55.78 -31.68
C ILE A 388 -18.03 57.25 -31.22
N PHE A 389 -19.12 57.94 -31.59
CA PHE A 389 -19.37 59.34 -31.22
C PHE A 389 -20.71 59.49 -30.51
N LYS A 390 -20.82 60.49 -29.62
CA LYS A 390 -22.06 60.75 -28.85
C LYS A 390 -23.14 61.27 -29.81
N GLY A 391 -24.00 60.36 -30.30
CA GLY A 391 -25.05 60.63 -31.29
C GLY A 391 -24.78 60.15 -32.73
N GLY A 392 -23.75 59.32 -32.95
CA GLY A 392 -23.44 58.75 -34.27
C GLY A 392 -24.23 57.48 -34.62
N PRO A 393 -24.23 57.03 -35.89
CA PRO A 393 -24.84 55.77 -36.31
C PRO A 393 -24.14 54.59 -35.62
N ALA A 394 -24.93 53.69 -35.05
CA ALA A 394 -24.41 52.54 -34.32
C ALA A 394 -24.01 51.42 -35.30
N ILE A 395 -22.80 50.87 -35.13
CA ILE A 395 -22.23 49.83 -36.00
C ILE A 395 -22.45 48.48 -35.32
N SER A 396 -23.10 47.52 -35.98
CA SER A 396 -23.26 46.15 -35.45
C SER A 396 -22.04 45.29 -35.79
N GLY A 397 -21.84 44.20 -35.05
CA GLY A 397 -20.71 43.28 -35.27
C GLY A 397 -20.68 42.65 -36.68
N SER A 398 -21.84 42.54 -37.36
CA SER A 398 -21.92 42.06 -38.75
C SER A 398 -21.31 43.01 -39.79
N ASP A 399 -21.24 44.30 -39.48
CA ASP A 399 -20.65 45.32 -40.37
C ASP A 399 -19.12 45.35 -40.27
N PHE A 400 -18.55 44.77 -39.21
CA PHE A 400 -17.11 44.71 -38.97
C PHE A 400 -16.42 43.64 -39.82
N GLU A 401 -17.09 42.52 -40.11
CA GLU A 401 -16.56 41.47 -40.99
C GLU A 401 -16.63 41.86 -42.47
N ARG A 402 -17.61 42.68 -42.88
CA ARG A 402 -17.79 43.10 -44.29
C ARG A 402 -16.72 44.04 -44.84
N LYS A 403 -15.90 44.67 -43.98
CA LYS A 403 -14.85 45.61 -44.41
C LYS A 403 -13.45 45.01 -44.55
N ARG A 404 -13.21 43.76 -44.15
CA ARG A 404 -11.88 43.14 -44.28
C ARG A 404 -11.58 42.53 -45.66
N HIS A 405 -12.52 42.59 -46.60
CA HIS A 405 -12.39 42.05 -47.96
C HIS A 405 -12.35 43.10 -49.09
N ILE A 406 -12.20 44.40 -48.77
CA ILE A 406 -12.15 45.47 -49.78
C ILE A 406 -10.93 46.35 -49.57
N GLU A 407 -9.73 45.78 -49.55
CA GLU A 407 -8.48 46.49 -49.90
C GLU A 407 -7.46 45.43 -50.33
N LYS A 408 -7.53 45.04 -51.60
CA LYS A 408 -6.42 44.56 -52.44
C LYS A 408 -7.01 44.08 -53.76
N ASN A 409 -7.08 44.97 -54.74
CA ASN A 409 -7.05 44.67 -56.17
C ASN A 409 -6.71 45.94 -56.94
N GLU A 410 -5.41 46.19 -57.08
CA GLU A 410 -4.68 46.69 -58.26
C GLU A 410 -3.35 45.93 -58.16
N SER A 411 -2.79 45.23 -59.15
CA SER A 411 -2.92 45.24 -60.61
C SER A 411 -2.15 44.00 -61.14
N ASP A 412 -2.63 43.42 -62.25
CA ASP A 412 -1.92 42.88 -63.43
C ASP A 412 -0.68 41.97 -63.23
N ASP A 413 -0.38 40.94 -64.01
CA ASP A 413 -0.97 40.23 -65.15
C ASP A 413 -0.06 39.00 -65.36
N ASP A 414 -0.56 38.02 -66.12
CA ASP A 414 0.16 37.06 -66.95
C ASP A 414 0.86 35.80 -66.39
N GLU A 415 0.24 34.68 -66.80
CA GLU A 415 0.78 33.48 -67.48
C GLU A 415 1.73 32.49 -66.77
N ASP A 416 1.20 31.25 -66.67
CA ASP A 416 1.80 29.93 -66.93
C ASP A 416 3.20 29.63 -66.38
N ASP A 417 3.32 28.66 -65.47
CA ASP A 417 3.58 27.26 -65.83
C ASP A 417 3.83 26.37 -64.59
N GLU A 418 3.79 25.06 -64.87
CA GLU A 418 3.69 23.91 -63.99
C GLU A 418 4.91 23.61 -63.06
N GLU A 419 4.62 22.73 -62.09
CA GLU A 419 5.49 21.67 -61.50
C GLU A 419 6.22 21.84 -60.15
N GLU A 420 5.85 20.89 -59.27
CA GLU A 420 6.66 19.98 -58.44
C GLU A 420 7.64 20.49 -57.34
N ASP A 421 7.23 20.16 -56.09
CA ASP A 421 7.93 19.29 -55.13
C ASP A 421 9.32 19.65 -54.53
N ARG A 422 9.43 19.36 -53.20
CA ARG A 422 10.65 19.17 -52.35
C ARG A 422 11.32 20.45 -51.82
N ASP A 423 12.00 20.49 -50.67
CA ASP A 423 12.24 19.69 -49.46
C ASP A 423 13.22 20.55 -48.60
N SER A 424 13.37 20.22 -47.31
CA SER A 424 14.40 20.66 -46.36
C SER A 424 14.19 22.05 -45.74
N GLY A 425 14.38 22.28 -44.43
CA GLY A 425 15.09 21.52 -43.41
C GLY A 425 16.24 22.36 -42.85
N MET A 426 16.08 22.92 -41.63
CA MET A 426 17.11 23.39 -40.65
C MET A 426 16.40 24.28 -39.63
N GLU A 427 16.24 23.91 -38.36
CA GLU A 427 17.22 23.81 -37.25
C GLU A 427 17.77 25.15 -36.68
N ALA A 428 17.74 25.20 -35.34
CA ALA A 428 18.45 26.07 -34.38
C ALA A 428 17.98 27.55 -34.29
N GLU A 429 17.83 28.17 -33.11
CA GLU A 429 18.68 28.11 -31.92
C GLU A 429 17.91 28.25 -30.59
N SER A 430 18.49 27.62 -29.57
CA SER A 430 18.20 27.73 -28.15
C SER A 430 18.86 28.98 -27.53
N SER A 431 18.11 29.77 -26.77
CA SER A 431 18.66 30.80 -25.89
C SER A 431 18.89 30.24 -24.48
N GLU A 432 20.16 30.25 -24.06
CA GLU A 432 20.63 30.10 -22.69
C GLU A 432 20.22 31.31 -21.85
N ASP A 433 19.79 31.10 -20.61
CA ASP A 433 19.82 32.12 -19.56
C ASP A 433 20.50 31.53 -18.32
N GLU A 434 21.56 32.24 -17.92
CA GLU A 434 22.41 32.06 -16.76
C GLU A 434 21.62 32.39 -15.47
N ASP A 435 21.88 31.65 -14.39
CA ASP A 435 21.85 32.24 -13.05
C ASP A 435 22.82 31.51 -12.14
N SER A 436 23.89 32.23 -11.81
CA SER A 436 24.90 31.96 -10.80
C SER A 436 24.34 32.22 -9.40
N ASP A 437 24.60 31.33 -8.44
CA ASP A 437 24.87 31.79 -7.07
C ASP A 437 25.75 30.79 -6.32
N ASP A 438 26.98 31.25 -6.08
CA ASP A 438 27.98 30.68 -5.19
C ASP A 438 27.55 30.91 -3.73
N ASN A 439 27.66 29.87 -2.89
CA ASN A 439 27.99 30.06 -1.47
C ASN A 439 28.69 28.79 -0.93
N LYS A 440 30.02 28.91 -0.81
CA LYS A 440 30.88 28.10 0.05
C LYS A 440 31.11 28.86 1.36
N GLU A 441 31.02 28.14 2.47
CA GLU A 441 31.64 28.33 3.81
C GLU A 441 30.85 27.36 4.73
N ASP A 442 31.37 26.52 5.62
CA ASP A 442 32.73 26.24 6.09
C ASP A 442 32.78 24.80 6.63
N ILE A 443 33.98 24.22 6.60
CA ILE A 443 34.37 23.01 7.30
C ILE A 443 35.04 23.47 8.60
N GLU A 444 34.51 23.07 9.76
CA GLU A 444 35.30 22.95 10.98
C GLU A 444 35.15 21.55 11.57
N ASP A 445 36.32 20.95 11.81
CA ASP A 445 36.59 19.84 12.70
C ASP A 445 35.94 20.07 14.08
N ASP A 446 35.41 19.01 14.67
CA ASP A 446 35.72 18.80 16.08
C ASP A 446 35.79 17.30 16.42
N SER A 447 36.90 16.98 17.04
CA SER A 447 37.33 15.68 17.54
C SER A 447 36.83 15.46 18.97
N GLU A 448 36.12 14.34 19.22
CA GLU A 448 36.23 13.49 20.42
C GLU A 448 35.53 12.12 20.21
#